data_AF-A0A9W6DIG0-F1
#
_entry.id   AF-A0A9W6DIG0-F1
#
_cell.length_a   1.000
_cell.length_b   1.000
_cell.length_c   1.000
_cell.angle_alpha   90.00
_cell.angle_beta   90.00
_cell.angle_gamma   90.00
#
_symmetry.space_group_name_H-M   'P 1'
#
loop_
_entity.id
_entity.type
_entity.pdbx_description
1 polymer ?
#
loop_
_entity_poly.entity_id
_entity_poly.type
_entity_poly.pdbx_seq_one_letter_code
_entity_poly.pdbx_strand_id
1 'polypeptide(L)'
;MRLLHLAAGAALFASSALAVDPIEIKGSKFFYSSNDTQFFLRGVAYQKSTTADPLSSKTTCERDIPYMKELRTNVIRTYDIDPTADHDDCMQLLADAGIYVIADLSNTSVAIDRSDPAWQLTLYNRYTSVIDAMAGYNNTLGFFAGNEIANSVGTTEAMPYVKAAIRDMKTYISNKGYRTIGVGYATADVSSIRADLADYINCQSESVGIDFFGYNIYSWCGNSTYSESGYEDRTEEFANYSVPVFFSEYGCNSVTPRTFTEVAALYGDAMSKVWSGGIVYEYFQDTNDYGLVSVIDSTSVSTMTDFSYYSKEIASATPSSTNKASYTPTNTALRSCPTEGSSWKAKASPLPPTPDADLCECMVDAATCTVKSSLDSDDIGDLMGTVCGMMSCSGITGNGTTGKYGAYSMCNSKQQLVFVLNEYYQSQSSAGNTASACSWGGSATTKSATSATGTCKTLMSQAGTAGTGIVSSTATAGSSGSTASSTSSSSTSGAKAVNVGYFQLAVYAAVAVVSGFAMIML
;
A
#
# COMPACT_ATOMS: atom_id res chain seq x y z
N MET A 1 -2.01 -25.26 -67.23
CA MET A 1 -2.70 -24.27 -66.35
C MET A 1 -2.78 -24.87 -64.97
N ARG A 2 -1.83 -24.47 -64.11
CA ARG A 2 -2.04 -23.74 -62.84
C ARG A 2 -2.60 -24.62 -61.71
N LEU A 3 -1.66 -25.17 -60.93
CA LEU A 3 -1.90 -25.57 -59.54
C LEU A 3 -2.35 -24.34 -58.75
N LEU A 4 -3.55 -24.39 -58.16
CA LEU A 4 -3.97 -23.49 -57.10
C LEU A 4 -3.47 -24.07 -55.76
N HIS A 5 -2.56 -23.35 -55.10
CA HIS A 5 -2.27 -23.55 -53.69
C HIS A 5 -3.30 -22.76 -52.87
N LEU A 6 -4.06 -23.47 -52.03
CA LEU A 6 -4.75 -22.87 -50.89
C LEU A 6 -3.69 -22.41 -49.89
N ALA A 7 -3.62 -21.11 -49.62
CA ALA A 7 -3.06 -20.58 -48.40
C ALA A 7 -4.24 -20.08 -47.55
N ALA A 8 -4.64 -20.86 -46.55
CA ALA A 8 -5.57 -20.43 -45.52
C ALA A 8 -4.81 -19.47 -44.59
N GLY A 9 -5.12 -18.18 -44.66
CA GLY A 9 -4.66 -17.20 -43.68
C GLY A 9 -5.48 -17.36 -42.41
N ALA A 10 -4.85 -17.89 -41.35
CA ALA A 10 -5.39 -17.80 -40.00
C ALA A 10 -5.33 -16.34 -39.55
N ALA A 11 -6.47 -15.66 -39.54
CA ALA A 11 -6.62 -14.39 -38.83
C ALA A 11 -6.60 -14.71 -37.33
N LEU A 12 -5.47 -14.46 -36.68
CA LEU A 12 -5.39 -14.34 -35.22
C LEU A 12 -6.25 -13.13 -34.81
N PHE A 13 -7.50 -13.37 -34.44
CA PHE A 13 -8.22 -12.44 -33.59
C PHE A 13 -7.52 -12.46 -32.23
N ALA A 14 -6.59 -11.53 -32.02
CA ALA A 14 -6.28 -11.09 -30.66
C ALA A 14 -7.55 -10.44 -30.13
N SER A 15 -8.39 -11.22 -29.46
CA SER A 15 -9.39 -10.70 -28.55
C SER A 15 -8.61 -10.04 -27.42
N SER A 16 -8.29 -8.75 -27.59
CA SER A 16 -7.94 -7.89 -26.47
C SER A 16 -9.16 -7.93 -25.54
N ALA A 17 -9.11 -8.74 -24.49
CA ALA A 17 -9.98 -8.53 -23.35
C ALA A 17 -9.81 -7.05 -23.00
N LEU A 18 -10.90 -6.27 -23.09
CA LEU A 18 -10.84 -4.87 -22.70
C LEU A 18 -10.52 -4.89 -21.21
N ALA A 19 -9.27 -4.62 -20.85
CA ALA A 19 -8.86 -4.51 -19.47
C ALA A 19 -9.80 -3.51 -18.78
N VAL A 20 -10.28 -3.86 -17.58
CA VAL A 20 -11.23 -3.00 -16.88
C VAL A 20 -10.64 -1.59 -16.69
N ASP A 21 -11.50 -0.58 -16.74
CA ASP A 21 -11.09 0.82 -16.72
C ASP A 21 -10.48 1.22 -15.36
N PRO A 22 -9.19 1.55 -15.25
CA PRO A 22 -8.59 1.91 -13.97
C PRO A 22 -9.33 3.04 -13.25
N ILE A 23 -9.27 3.03 -11.92
CA ILE A 23 -9.77 4.13 -11.09
C ILE A 23 -8.65 5.13 -10.82
N GLU A 24 -8.98 6.41 -10.98
CA GLU A 24 -8.13 7.57 -10.72
C GLU A 24 -8.70 8.43 -9.60
N ILE A 25 -7.81 9.13 -8.89
CA ILE A 25 -8.17 10.11 -7.87
C ILE A 25 -8.05 11.51 -8.47
N LYS A 26 -9.07 12.33 -8.27
CA LYS A 26 -9.03 13.76 -8.55
C LYS A 26 -9.68 14.50 -7.39
N GLY A 27 -8.92 15.32 -6.68
CA GLY A 27 -9.39 15.96 -5.45
C GLY A 27 -9.90 14.92 -4.44
N SER A 28 -11.09 15.16 -3.88
CA SER A 28 -11.70 14.28 -2.88
C SER A 28 -12.59 13.17 -3.45
N LYS A 29 -12.44 12.81 -4.73
CA LYS A 29 -13.30 11.83 -5.40
C LYS A 29 -12.52 10.84 -6.27
N PHE A 30 -13.06 9.63 -6.40
CA PHE A 30 -12.62 8.61 -7.34
C PHE A 30 -13.40 8.69 -8.65
N PHE A 31 -12.74 8.39 -9.77
CA PHE A 31 -13.36 8.39 -11.09
C PHE A 31 -12.81 7.24 -11.95
N TYR A 32 -13.65 6.72 -12.84
CA TYR A 32 -13.17 5.88 -13.93
C TYR A 32 -12.26 6.69 -14.87
N SER A 33 -11.13 6.10 -15.29
CA SER A 33 -10.12 6.82 -16.07
C SER A 33 -10.63 7.23 -17.45
N SER A 34 -11.42 6.38 -18.12
CA SER A 34 -11.82 6.55 -19.52
C SER A 34 -13.16 7.26 -19.74
N ASN A 35 -14.15 7.09 -18.84
CA ASN A 35 -15.52 7.59 -19.06
C ASN A 35 -15.93 8.75 -18.14
N ASP A 36 -15.02 9.23 -17.30
CA ASP A 36 -15.18 10.38 -16.41
C ASP A 36 -16.29 10.27 -15.35
N THR A 37 -16.92 9.10 -15.16
CA THR A 37 -17.97 8.95 -14.14
C THR A 37 -17.36 8.76 -12.75
N GLN A 38 -17.98 9.36 -11.73
CA GLN A 38 -17.55 9.18 -10.34
C GLN A 38 -17.73 7.73 -9.91
N PHE A 39 -16.68 7.16 -9.31
CA PHE A 39 -16.68 5.83 -8.74
C PHE A 39 -17.06 5.91 -7.25
N PHE A 40 -18.15 5.25 -6.88
CA PHE A 40 -18.53 5.02 -5.49
C PHE A 40 -18.26 3.55 -5.15
N LEU A 41 -17.56 3.34 -4.04
CA LEU A 41 -17.26 2.02 -3.50
C LEU A 41 -18.55 1.42 -2.94
N ARG A 42 -18.90 0.23 -3.42
CA ARG A 42 -19.85 -0.71 -2.83
C ARG A 42 -19.05 -1.97 -2.56
N GLY A 43 -18.42 -2.03 -1.40
CA GLY A 43 -17.41 -3.03 -1.13
C GLY A 43 -17.80 -4.08 -0.11
N VAL A 44 -17.04 -5.16 -0.10
CA VAL A 44 -17.05 -6.17 0.97
C VAL A 44 -15.62 -6.52 1.40
N ALA A 45 -15.38 -6.63 2.71
CA ALA A 45 -14.13 -7.16 3.24
C ALA A 45 -14.05 -8.65 2.89
N TYR A 46 -13.00 -9.07 2.18
CA TYR A 46 -12.88 -10.42 1.61
C TYR A 46 -11.60 -11.08 2.10
N GLN A 47 -11.68 -11.71 3.28
CA GLN A 47 -10.55 -12.39 3.92
C GLN A 47 -11.10 -13.56 4.75
N LYS A 48 -10.74 -14.81 4.42
CA LYS A 48 -11.35 -16.00 5.05
C LYS A 48 -10.75 -16.31 6.43
N SER A 49 -9.48 -15.99 6.61
CA SER A 49 -8.74 -16.04 7.86
C SER A 49 -7.62 -15.02 7.78
N THR A 50 -7.05 -14.63 8.93
CA THR A 50 -6.05 -13.55 9.01
C THR A 50 -4.76 -13.78 8.21
N THR A 51 -4.56 -14.95 7.60
CA THR A 51 -3.32 -15.33 6.88
C THR A 51 -3.53 -15.97 5.50
N ALA A 52 -4.76 -16.27 5.09
CA ALA A 52 -5.01 -16.98 3.84
C ALA A 52 -5.26 -16.00 2.69
N ASP A 53 -4.37 -15.95 1.70
CA ASP A 53 -4.55 -15.14 0.49
C ASP A 53 -5.80 -15.62 -0.29
N PRO A 54 -6.88 -14.82 -0.33
CA PRO A 54 -8.12 -15.22 -0.97
C PRO A 54 -8.08 -15.05 -2.50
N LEU A 55 -7.06 -14.35 -3.04
CA LEU A 55 -6.88 -14.08 -4.46
C LEU A 55 -5.99 -15.11 -5.17
N SER A 56 -5.27 -15.93 -4.40
CA SER A 56 -4.40 -17.00 -4.93
C SER A 56 -5.13 -18.25 -5.43
N SER A 57 -6.46 -18.32 -5.27
CA SER A 57 -7.26 -19.50 -5.60
C SER A 57 -8.38 -19.17 -6.59
N LYS A 58 -8.18 -19.56 -7.86
CA LYS A 58 -9.21 -19.47 -8.91
C LYS A 58 -10.55 -20.05 -8.47
N THR A 59 -10.54 -21.24 -7.88
CA THR A 59 -11.77 -21.94 -7.45
C THR A 59 -12.53 -21.16 -6.39
N THR A 60 -11.81 -20.53 -5.46
CA THR A 60 -12.40 -19.68 -4.43
C THR A 60 -13.06 -18.44 -5.06
N CYS A 61 -12.37 -17.79 -6.00
CA CYS A 61 -12.91 -16.61 -6.69
C CYS A 61 -14.11 -16.95 -7.59
N GLU A 62 -14.05 -18.05 -8.36
CA GLU A 62 -15.17 -18.52 -9.19
C GLU A 62 -16.42 -18.83 -8.36
N ARG A 63 -16.24 -19.38 -7.16
CA ARG A 63 -17.33 -19.66 -6.22
C ARG A 63 -17.97 -18.37 -5.70
N ASP A 64 -17.17 -17.39 -5.31
CA ASP A 64 -17.64 -16.23 -4.53
C ASP A 64 -18.11 -15.05 -5.38
N ILE A 65 -17.52 -14.83 -6.55
CA ILE A 65 -17.87 -13.71 -7.44
C ILE A 65 -19.36 -13.66 -7.82
N PRO A 66 -20.05 -14.79 -8.11
CA PRO A 66 -21.50 -14.75 -8.34
C PRO A 66 -22.28 -14.11 -7.20
N TYR A 67 -21.94 -14.42 -5.94
CA TYR A 67 -22.58 -13.84 -4.76
C TYR A 67 -22.20 -12.36 -4.58
N MET A 68 -20.94 -11.99 -4.85
CA MET A 68 -20.51 -10.58 -4.86
C MET A 68 -21.31 -9.75 -5.89
N LYS A 69 -21.64 -10.33 -7.05
CA LYS A 69 -22.49 -9.66 -8.04
C LYS A 69 -23.92 -9.45 -7.54
N GLU A 70 -24.50 -10.42 -6.81
CA GLU A 70 -25.80 -10.26 -6.14
C GLU A 70 -25.79 -9.15 -5.07
N LEU A 71 -24.63 -8.91 -4.45
CA LEU A 71 -24.41 -7.81 -3.52
C LEU A 71 -24.05 -6.48 -4.20
N ARG A 72 -24.04 -6.42 -5.55
CA ARG A 72 -23.58 -5.26 -6.33
C ARG A 72 -22.17 -4.78 -5.95
N THR A 73 -21.34 -5.69 -5.45
CA THR A 73 -19.97 -5.41 -5.07
C THR A 73 -19.18 -4.92 -6.28
N ASN A 74 -18.45 -3.82 -6.13
CA ASN A 74 -17.47 -3.36 -7.11
C ASN A 74 -16.08 -3.15 -6.50
N VAL A 75 -15.90 -3.37 -5.19
CA VAL A 75 -14.59 -3.35 -4.54
C VAL A 75 -14.53 -4.46 -3.50
N ILE A 76 -13.39 -5.14 -3.39
CA ILE A 76 -13.06 -5.96 -2.23
C ILE A 76 -11.87 -5.36 -1.50
N ARG A 77 -11.85 -5.51 -0.17
CA ARG A 77 -10.66 -5.24 0.64
C ARG A 77 -10.04 -6.57 1.09
N THR A 78 -8.75 -6.74 0.84
CA THR A 78 -7.96 -7.90 1.28
C THR A 78 -6.90 -7.46 2.27
N TYR A 79 -6.78 -8.17 3.39
CA TYR A 79 -5.92 -7.76 4.52
C TYR A 79 -4.56 -8.47 4.50
N ASP A 80 -4.47 -9.62 3.83
CA ASP A 80 -3.23 -10.35 3.61
C ASP A 80 -3.27 -11.02 2.23
N ILE A 81 -2.33 -10.62 1.38
CA ILE A 81 -2.02 -11.32 0.13
C ILE A 81 -0.61 -11.90 0.20
N ASP A 82 -0.40 -13.03 -0.44
CA ASP A 82 0.92 -13.64 -0.62
C ASP A 82 1.53 -13.09 -1.92
N PRO A 83 2.53 -12.17 -1.86
CA PRO A 83 3.12 -11.59 -3.06
C PRO A 83 3.93 -12.60 -3.90
N THR A 84 4.11 -13.84 -3.42
CA THR A 84 4.78 -14.91 -4.17
C THR A 84 3.82 -15.82 -4.93
N ALA A 85 2.52 -15.72 -4.66
CA ALA A 85 1.48 -16.47 -5.35
C ALA A 85 1.14 -15.85 -6.71
N ASP A 86 0.50 -16.64 -7.57
CA ASP A 86 -0.10 -16.15 -8.82
C ASP A 86 -1.53 -15.67 -8.54
N HIS A 87 -1.84 -14.44 -8.98
CA HIS A 87 -3.16 -13.82 -8.82
C HIS A 87 -3.87 -13.61 -10.15
N ASP A 88 -3.27 -13.98 -11.29
CA ASP A 88 -3.75 -13.64 -12.63
C ASP A 88 -5.21 -14.10 -12.85
N ASP A 89 -5.49 -15.37 -12.53
CA ASP A 89 -6.82 -15.97 -12.71
C ASP A 89 -7.90 -15.24 -11.91
N CYS A 90 -7.65 -14.99 -10.62
CA CYS A 90 -8.65 -14.34 -9.76
C CYS A 90 -8.82 -12.86 -10.11
N MET A 91 -7.71 -12.14 -10.36
CA MET A 91 -7.75 -10.73 -10.72
C MET A 91 -8.47 -10.52 -12.05
N GLN A 92 -8.30 -11.43 -13.02
CA GLN A 92 -9.06 -11.41 -14.26
C GLN A 92 -10.55 -11.66 -14.03
N LEU A 93 -10.92 -12.67 -13.23
CA LEU A 93 -12.33 -12.95 -12.91
C LEU A 93 -13.01 -11.77 -12.19
N LEU A 94 -12.29 -11.12 -11.27
CA LEU A 94 -12.75 -9.90 -10.61
C LEU A 94 -12.91 -8.75 -11.61
N ALA A 95 -11.94 -8.55 -12.51
CA ALA A 95 -12.01 -7.53 -13.56
C ALA A 95 -13.19 -7.75 -14.51
N ASP A 96 -13.44 -8.99 -14.93
CA ASP A 96 -14.59 -9.39 -15.76
C ASP A 96 -15.93 -9.12 -15.05
N ALA A 97 -15.94 -9.19 -13.72
CA ALA A 97 -17.09 -8.84 -12.89
C ALA A 97 -17.18 -7.34 -12.56
N GLY A 98 -16.19 -6.52 -12.95
CA GLY A 98 -16.12 -5.09 -12.61
C GLY A 98 -15.76 -4.82 -11.16
N ILE A 99 -15.06 -5.75 -10.50
CA ILE A 99 -14.66 -5.69 -9.09
C ILE A 99 -13.19 -5.29 -8.99
N TYR A 100 -12.92 -4.27 -8.17
CA TYR A 100 -11.59 -3.75 -7.86
C TYR A 100 -11.09 -4.26 -6.51
N VAL A 101 -9.79 -4.14 -6.27
CA VAL A 101 -9.13 -4.57 -5.05
C VAL A 101 -8.46 -3.38 -4.36
N ILE A 102 -8.69 -3.23 -3.06
CA ILE A 102 -7.81 -2.48 -2.16
C ILE A 102 -7.08 -3.50 -1.30
N ALA A 103 -5.76 -3.52 -1.39
CA ALA A 103 -4.92 -4.46 -0.62
C ALA A 103 -4.18 -3.74 0.51
N ASP A 104 -4.25 -4.29 1.72
CA ASP A 104 -3.35 -3.87 2.79
C ASP A 104 -1.93 -4.36 2.48
N LEU A 105 -0.92 -3.51 2.70
CA LEU A 105 0.48 -3.82 2.39
C LEU A 105 1.14 -4.71 3.46
N SER A 106 0.66 -4.59 4.69
CA SER A 106 1.08 -5.40 5.83
C SER A 106 0.43 -6.78 5.84
N ASN A 107 0.79 -7.60 6.82
CA ASN A 107 -0.05 -8.70 7.31
C ASN A 107 0.11 -8.86 8.82
N THR A 108 -0.47 -9.92 9.40
CA THR A 108 -0.39 -10.17 10.85
C THR A 108 1.03 -10.38 11.38
N SER A 109 1.97 -10.82 10.54
CA SER A 109 3.34 -11.11 10.95
C SER A 109 4.31 -9.97 10.65
N VAL A 110 4.01 -9.15 9.64
CA VAL A 110 4.85 -8.06 9.15
C VAL A 110 3.99 -6.80 9.01
N ALA A 111 3.84 -6.10 10.14
CA ALA A 111 3.15 -4.82 10.27
C ALA A 111 3.94 -3.88 11.19
N ILE A 112 3.64 -2.59 11.13
CA ILE A 112 4.17 -1.63 12.10
C ILE A 112 3.58 -1.99 13.47
N ASP A 113 4.44 -2.44 14.39
CA ASP A 113 4.03 -2.71 15.77
C ASP A 113 3.74 -1.39 16.48
N ARG A 114 2.51 -1.19 16.95
CA ARG A 114 2.11 0.05 17.63
C ARG A 114 2.77 0.22 19.01
N SER A 115 3.29 -0.86 19.60
CA SER A 115 3.94 -0.87 20.92
C SER A 115 5.45 -0.64 20.84
N ASP A 116 6.08 -0.99 19.71
CA ASP A 116 7.47 -0.69 19.41
C ASP A 116 7.62 -0.32 17.92
N PRO A 117 7.15 0.89 17.53
CA PRO A 117 6.99 1.21 16.12
C PRO A 117 8.34 1.48 15.45
N ALA A 118 8.53 0.81 14.32
CA ALA A 118 9.69 0.98 13.45
C ALA A 118 9.27 0.93 11.96
N TRP A 119 10.09 1.53 11.11
CA TRP A 119 9.97 1.42 9.65
C TRP A 119 11.30 0.89 9.10
N GLN A 120 11.37 -0.44 8.99
CA GLN A 120 12.60 -1.17 8.71
C GLN A 120 12.54 -1.89 7.35
N LEU A 121 13.69 -2.36 6.88
CA LEU A 121 13.84 -3.13 5.64
C LEU A 121 12.85 -4.29 5.51
N THR A 122 12.56 -5.01 6.59
CA THR A 122 11.59 -6.12 6.56
C THR A 122 10.19 -5.64 6.14
N LEU A 123 9.73 -4.52 6.70
CA LEU A 123 8.44 -3.93 6.36
C LEU A 123 8.45 -3.34 4.95
N TYR A 124 9.51 -2.62 4.60
CA TYR A 124 9.69 -2.05 3.26
C TYR A 124 9.64 -3.14 2.17
N ASN A 125 10.39 -4.23 2.36
CA ASN A 125 10.42 -5.35 1.41
C ASN A 125 9.07 -6.04 1.29
N ARG A 126 8.35 -6.24 2.40
CA ARG A 126 6.99 -6.77 2.37
C ARG A 126 6.07 -5.88 1.54
N TYR A 127 6.05 -4.59 1.85
CA TYR A 127 5.13 -3.65 1.21
C TYR A 127 5.42 -3.52 -0.29
N THR A 128 6.70 -3.41 -0.68
CA THR A 128 7.11 -3.34 -2.08
C THR A 128 6.83 -4.62 -2.86
N SER A 129 6.92 -5.79 -2.21
CA SER A 129 6.56 -7.07 -2.83
C SER A 129 5.05 -7.17 -3.13
N VAL A 130 4.21 -6.71 -2.19
CA VAL A 130 2.74 -6.62 -2.40
C VAL A 130 2.41 -5.67 -3.54
N ILE A 131 3.07 -4.50 -3.60
CA ILE A 131 2.90 -3.55 -4.71
C ILE A 131 3.33 -4.19 -6.04
N ASP A 132 4.48 -4.85 -6.10
CA ASP A 132 4.98 -5.48 -7.33
C ASP A 132 4.04 -6.58 -7.83
N ALA A 133 3.45 -7.38 -6.93
CA ALA A 133 2.49 -8.41 -7.28
C ALA A 133 1.18 -7.85 -7.85
N MET A 134 0.72 -6.69 -7.35
CA MET A 134 -0.64 -6.19 -7.64
C MET A 134 -0.69 -5.01 -8.62
N ALA A 135 0.39 -4.24 -8.78
CA ALA A 135 0.37 -3.00 -9.56
C ALA A 135 0.14 -3.21 -11.06
N GLY A 136 0.36 -4.44 -11.56
CA GLY A 136 0.12 -4.81 -12.96
C GLY A 136 -1.37 -4.90 -13.34
N TYR A 137 -2.27 -5.08 -12.37
CA TYR A 137 -3.70 -5.24 -12.64
C TYR A 137 -4.43 -3.89 -12.66
N ASN A 138 -5.22 -3.64 -13.72
CA ASN A 138 -6.02 -2.42 -13.82
C ASN A 138 -7.06 -2.28 -12.70
N ASN A 139 -7.55 -3.40 -12.18
CA ASN A 139 -8.51 -3.42 -11.07
C ASN A 139 -7.86 -3.32 -9.68
N THR A 140 -6.55 -3.10 -9.57
CA THR A 140 -5.93 -2.67 -8.31
C THR A 140 -6.24 -1.18 -8.08
N LEU A 141 -7.17 -0.89 -7.16
CA LEU A 141 -7.63 0.47 -6.88
C LEU A 141 -6.66 1.25 -6.01
N GLY A 142 -6.09 0.60 -5.00
CA GLY A 142 -5.26 1.27 -4.01
C GLY A 142 -4.65 0.32 -3.00
N PHE A 143 -3.78 0.88 -2.16
CA PHE A 143 -3.12 0.16 -1.07
C PHE A 143 -3.32 0.83 0.27
N PHE A 144 -3.51 0.07 1.36
CA PHE A 144 -3.43 0.60 2.71
C PHE A 144 -2.03 0.38 3.29
N ALA A 145 -1.36 1.45 3.69
CA ALA A 145 -0.03 1.39 4.33
C ALA A 145 -0.10 1.07 5.84
N GLY A 146 -1.31 1.00 6.40
CA GLY A 146 -1.55 0.61 7.79
C GLY A 146 -3.05 0.59 8.09
N ASN A 147 -3.40 -0.21 9.10
CA ASN A 147 -4.76 -0.40 9.59
C ASN A 147 -4.78 -0.26 11.12
N GLU A 148 -5.47 0.75 11.64
CA GLU A 148 -5.71 0.98 13.07
C GLU A 148 -4.45 0.93 13.96
N ILE A 149 -3.31 1.40 13.44
CA ILE A 149 -2.02 1.35 14.15
C ILE A 149 -2.11 2.23 15.40
N ALA A 150 -2.53 3.48 15.26
CA ALA A 150 -2.94 4.30 16.39
C ALA A 150 -4.41 4.01 16.73
N ASN A 151 -4.63 3.35 17.86
CA ASN A 151 -5.95 3.01 18.39
C ASN A 151 -6.18 3.52 19.82
N SER A 152 -5.25 4.33 20.32
CA SER A 152 -5.30 4.97 21.64
C SER A 152 -4.30 6.13 21.67
N VAL A 153 -4.42 7.01 22.67
CA VAL A 153 -3.44 8.09 22.90
C VAL A 153 -2.00 7.54 22.98
N GLY A 154 -1.82 6.41 23.65
CA GLY A 154 -0.51 5.78 23.86
C GLY A 154 0.13 5.18 22.60
N THR A 155 -0.63 5.03 21.51
CA THR A 155 -0.13 4.46 20.24
C THR A 155 0.01 5.51 19.15
N THR A 156 -0.34 6.78 19.43
CA THR A 156 -0.20 7.86 18.45
C THR A 156 1.25 8.05 17.99
N GLU A 157 2.24 7.71 18.82
CA GLU A 157 3.66 7.82 18.47
C GLU A 157 4.11 6.91 17.31
N ALA A 158 3.29 5.94 16.90
CA ALA A 158 3.55 5.11 15.73
C ALA A 158 3.25 5.81 14.39
N MET A 159 2.46 6.89 14.40
CA MET A 159 2.00 7.56 13.17
C MET A 159 3.10 8.18 12.28
N PRO A 160 4.26 8.66 12.79
CA PRO A 160 5.36 9.08 11.93
C PRO A 160 5.89 7.94 11.05
N TYR A 161 5.89 6.70 11.56
CA TYR A 161 6.31 5.52 10.79
C TYR A 161 5.30 5.16 9.71
N VAL A 162 4.01 5.32 9.97
CA VAL A 162 2.95 5.18 8.95
C VAL A 162 3.13 6.22 7.84
N LYS A 163 3.38 7.50 8.17
CA LYS A 163 3.65 8.53 7.14
C LYS A 163 4.93 8.26 6.35
N ALA A 164 5.97 7.73 7.00
CA ALA A 164 7.18 7.29 6.29
C ALA A 164 6.87 6.16 5.30
N ALA A 165 6.09 5.15 5.71
CA ALA A 165 5.65 4.09 4.82
C ALA A 165 4.84 4.63 3.63
N ILE A 166 3.90 5.55 3.86
CA ILE A 166 3.12 6.19 2.77
C ILE A 166 4.04 6.93 1.80
N ARG A 167 4.93 7.80 2.30
CA ARG A 167 5.93 8.52 1.50
C ARG A 167 6.73 7.56 0.62
N ASP A 168 7.24 6.51 1.23
CA ASP A 168 8.17 5.58 0.59
C ASP A 168 7.46 4.69 -0.43
N MET A 169 6.22 4.26 -0.16
CA MET A 169 5.44 3.44 -1.09
C MET A 169 4.97 4.23 -2.30
N LYS A 170 4.54 5.48 -2.11
CA LYS A 170 4.22 6.39 -3.23
C LYS A 170 5.45 6.65 -4.10
N THR A 171 6.61 6.85 -3.46
CA THR A 171 7.89 7.01 -4.16
C THR A 171 8.29 5.75 -4.91
N TYR A 172 8.11 4.57 -4.32
CA TYR A 172 8.41 3.28 -4.94
C TYR A 172 7.54 3.03 -6.19
N ILE A 173 6.22 3.23 -6.09
CA ILE A 173 5.28 3.10 -7.20
C ILE A 173 5.70 4.00 -8.38
N SER A 174 6.04 5.26 -8.09
CA SER A 174 6.51 6.22 -9.09
C SER A 174 7.83 5.79 -9.74
N ASN A 175 8.83 5.40 -8.93
CA ASN A 175 10.16 5.00 -9.42
C ASN A 175 10.14 3.72 -10.26
N LYS A 176 9.20 2.80 -9.99
CA LYS A 176 9.00 1.58 -10.79
C LYS A 176 8.29 1.85 -12.12
N GLY A 177 7.75 3.07 -12.31
CA GLY A 177 7.00 3.42 -13.52
C GLY A 177 5.64 2.74 -13.60
N TYR A 178 5.09 2.30 -12.47
CA TYR A 178 3.73 1.79 -12.42
C TYR A 178 2.71 2.90 -12.70
N ARG A 179 1.48 2.50 -13.05
CA ARG A 179 0.34 3.42 -13.06
C ARG A 179 0.24 4.07 -11.67
N THR A 180 -0.21 5.33 -11.62
CA THR A 180 -0.57 5.97 -10.35
C THR A 180 -1.64 5.16 -9.64
N ILE A 181 -1.27 4.56 -8.51
CA ILE A 181 -2.14 3.82 -7.60
C ILE A 181 -2.01 4.49 -6.24
N GLY A 182 -3.15 4.83 -5.62
CA GLY A 182 -3.15 5.57 -4.36
C GLY A 182 -2.67 4.72 -3.18
N VAL A 183 -2.00 5.36 -2.22
CA VAL A 183 -1.65 4.77 -0.93
C VAL A 183 -2.38 5.51 0.19
N GLY A 184 -3.29 4.81 0.86
CA GLY A 184 -4.12 5.32 1.94
C GLY A 184 -3.77 4.75 3.33
N TYR A 185 -4.62 5.08 4.30
CA TYR A 185 -4.60 4.55 5.66
C TYR A 185 -6.02 4.24 6.13
N ALA A 186 -6.21 3.11 6.81
CA ALA A 186 -7.47 2.73 7.44
C ALA A 186 -7.39 2.98 8.95
N THR A 187 -8.33 3.75 9.51
CA THR A 187 -8.33 4.13 10.93
C THR A 187 -9.49 3.53 11.71
N ALA A 188 -9.27 3.33 13.01
CA ALA A 188 -10.32 3.07 13.99
C ALA A 188 -11.08 4.35 14.37
N ASP A 189 -12.33 4.20 14.83
CA ASP A 189 -13.13 5.29 15.41
C ASP A 189 -12.85 5.51 16.92
N VAL A 190 -11.69 6.09 17.23
CA VAL A 190 -11.29 6.38 18.62
C VAL A 190 -11.47 7.85 18.91
N SER A 191 -12.55 8.20 19.63
CA SER A 191 -12.97 9.59 19.88
C SER A 191 -11.88 10.51 20.44
N SER A 192 -10.94 9.98 21.24
CA SER A 192 -9.86 10.76 21.84
C SER A 192 -8.73 11.16 20.89
N ILE A 193 -8.63 10.53 19.72
CA ILE A 193 -7.54 10.78 18.76
C ILE A 193 -8.01 10.94 17.30
N ARG A 194 -9.27 10.62 16.97
CA ARG A 194 -9.73 10.54 15.57
C ARG A 194 -9.55 11.83 14.77
N ALA A 195 -9.80 12.99 15.39
CA ALA A 195 -9.65 14.29 14.74
C ALA A 195 -8.16 14.58 14.47
N ASP A 196 -7.32 14.45 15.50
CA ASP A 196 -5.87 14.63 15.37
C ASP A 196 -5.27 13.64 14.36
N LEU A 197 -5.73 12.39 14.33
CA LEU A 197 -5.27 11.38 13.38
C LEU A 197 -5.62 11.75 11.94
N ALA A 198 -6.88 12.13 11.69
CA ALA A 198 -7.33 12.58 10.38
C ALA A 198 -6.54 13.80 9.90
N ASP A 199 -6.23 14.73 10.81
CA ASP A 199 -5.42 15.90 10.47
C ASP A 199 -3.95 15.54 10.20
N TYR A 200 -3.34 14.70 11.04
CA TYR A 200 -1.94 14.33 10.93
C TYR A 200 -1.61 13.60 9.63
N ILE A 201 -2.47 12.65 9.24
CA ILE A 201 -2.24 11.81 8.06
C ILE A 201 -2.41 12.59 6.75
N ASN A 202 -3.09 13.75 6.78
CA ASN A 202 -3.31 14.63 5.64
C ASN A 202 -2.57 15.99 5.76
N CYS A 203 -1.63 16.14 6.69
CA CYS A 203 -0.84 17.37 6.83
C CYS A 203 0.52 17.34 6.12
N GLN A 204 1.16 18.52 6.03
CA GLN A 204 2.48 18.81 5.41
C GLN A 204 2.46 18.91 3.88
N SER A 205 2.52 17.79 3.18
CA SER A 205 2.59 17.76 1.72
C SER A 205 1.94 16.49 1.18
N GLU A 206 1.45 16.56 -0.05
CA GLU A 206 0.84 15.41 -0.73
C GLU A 206 1.82 14.24 -0.85
N SER A 207 3.13 14.48 -0.96
CA SER A 207 4.14 13.41 -1.05
C SER A 207 4.29 12.55 0.22
N VAL A 208 3.86 13.04 1.38
CA VAL A 208 3.93 12.32 2.67
C VAL A 208 2.56 12.10 3.32
N GLY A 209 1.51 12.63 2.71
CA GLY A 209 0.13 12.41 3.09
C GLY A 209 -0.50 11.24 2.31
N ILE A 210 -1.59 10.71 2.86
CA ILE A 210 -2.42 9.71 2.19
C ILE A 210 -3.02 10.22 0.88
N ASP A 211 -3.27 9.29 -0.05
CA ASP A 211 -4.06 9.54 -1.26
C ASP A 211 -5.57 9.32 -1.04
N PHE A 212 -5.95 8.54 -0.02
CA PHE A 212 -7.34 8.35 0.42
C PHE A 212 -7.41 7.93 1.88
N PHE A 213 -8.55 8.20 2.52
CA PHE A 213 -8.80 7.93 3.93
C PHE A 213 -9.86 6.83 4.09
N GLY A 214 -9.48 5.74 4.74
CA GLY A 214 -10.39 4.67 5.14
C GLY A 214 -10.81 4.84 6.60
N TYR A 215 -12.11 4.81 6.85
CA TYR A 215 -12.67 4.87 8.21
C TYR A 215 -13.34 3.54 8.57
N ASN A 216 -12.81 2.81 9.56
CA ASN A 216 -13.49 1.67 10.16
C ASN A 216 -14.48 2.22 11.20
N ILE A 217 -15.77 2.25 10.85
CA ILE A 217 -16.79 2.94 11.64
C ILE A 217 -18.03 2.06 11.86
N TYR A 218 -18.29 1.77 13.14
CA TYR A 218 -19.34 0.86 13.60
C TYR A 218 -20.39 1.56 14.48
N SER A 219 -20.49 2.88 14.41
CA SER A 219 -21.35 3.68 15.29
C SER A 219 -22.85 3.58 14.95
N TRP A 220 -23.21 3.08 13.76
CA TRP A 220 -24.59 2.78 13.39
C TRP A 220 -24.92 1.32 13.69
N CYS A 221 -25.75 1.07 14.70
CA CYS A 221 -26.17 -0.28 15.10
C CYS A 221 -27.70 -0.41 15.09
N GLY A 222 -28.23 -1.45 14.43
CA GLY A 222 -29.66 -1.70 14.34
C GLY A 222 -30.42 -0.58 13.62
N ASN A 223 -31.59 -0.21 14.15
CA ASN A 223 -32.36 0.93 13.64
C ASN A 223 -31.83 2.21 14.29
N SER A 224 -30.88 2.85 13.63
CA SER A 224 -30.36 4.17 14.00
C SER A 224 -30.77 5.22 12.95
N THR A 225 -30.27 6.44 13.11
CA THR A 225 -30.47 7.54 12.19
C THR A 225 -29.15 8.24 11.89
N TYR A 226 -29.13 9.07 10.85
CA TYR A 226 -27.97 9.87 10.46
C TYR A 226 -27.38 10.69 11.63
N SER A 227 -28.24 11.26 12.47
CA SER A 227 -27.84 12.04 13.64
C SER A 227 -27.45 11.14 14.83
N GLU A 228 -28.29 10.16 15.20
CA GLU A 228 -28.05 9.32 16.39
C GLU A 228 -26.81 8.43 16.28
N SER A 229 -26.48 7.97 15.08
CA SER A 229 -25.25 7.21 14.80
C SER A 229 -23.98 8.07 14.84
N GLY A 230 -24.12 9.39 14.86
CA GLY A 230 -23.03 10.35 14.72
C GLY A 230 -22.47 10.47 13.30
N TYR A 231 -23.09 9.84 12.29
CA TYR A 231 -22.68 9.98 10.88
C TYR A 231 -22.82 11.42 10.38
N GLU A 232 -23.75 12.19 10.95
CA GLU A 232 -23.89 13.63 10.72
C GLU A 232 -22.61 14.39 11.04
N ASP A 233 -22.16 14.31 12.28
CA ASP A 233 -20.93 14.97 12.70
C ASP A 233 -19.72 14.52 11.88
N ARG A 234 -19.58 13.20 11.59
CA ARG A 234 -18.48 12.70 10.77
C ARG A 234 -18.53 13.28 9.35
N THR A 235 -19.71 13.43 8.77
CA THR A 235 -19.87 14.00 7.43
C THR A 235 -19.48 15.49 7.43
N GLU A 236 -19.82 16.23 8.48
CA GLU A 236 -19.39 17.63 8.63
C GLU A 236 -17.88 17.76 8.79
N GLU A 237 -17.27 16.91 9.62
CA GLU A 237 -15.81 16.88 9.85
C GLU A 237 -15.02 16.66 8.55
N PHE A 238 -15.52 15.80 7.66
CA PHE A 238 -14.85 15.44 6.40
C PHE A 238 -15.31 16.26 5.18
N ALA A 239 -16.28 17.17 5.33
CA ALA A 239 -16.86 17.92 4.21
C ALA A 239 -15.84 18.70 3.36
N ASN A 240 -14.74 19.15 3.98
CA ASN A 240 -13.64 19.87 3.34
C ASN A 240 -12.31 19.08 3.28
N TYR A 241 -12.33 17.76 3.48
CA TYR A 241 -11.14 16.93 3.42
C TYR A 241 -10.59 16.85 1.98
N SER A 242 -9.25 16.85 1.84
CA SER A 242 -8.61 17.07 0.54
C SER A 242 -8.51 15.84 -0.36
N VAL A 243 -8.70 14.66 0.21
CA VAL A 243 -8.62 13.36 -0.46
C VAL A 243 -9.92 12.57 -0.30
N PRO A 244 -10.19 11.54 -1.15
CA PRO A 244 -11.37 10.72 -1.01
C PRO A 244 -11.43 10.07 0.38
N VAL A 245 -12.62 10.11 0.98
CA VAL A 245 -12.91 9.45 2.25
C VAL A 245 -14.00 8.42 2.05
N PHE A 246 -13.90 7.26 2.68
CA PHE A 246 -14.90 6.20 2.60
C PHE A 246 -14.86 5.35 3.87
N PHE A 247 -15.90 4.57 4.10
CA PHE A 247 -15.89 3.60 5.19
C PHE A 247 -15.10 2.37 4.75
N SER A 248 -13.88 2.21 5.26
CA SER A 248 -13.06 1.03 4.96
C SER A 248 -13.61 -0.23 5.63
N GLU A 249 -14.41 -0.05 6.67
CA GLU A 249 -15.27 -1.06 7.28
C GLU A 249 -16.53 -0.40 7.87
N TYR A 250 -17.68 -1.05 7.74
CA TYR A 250 -18.91 -0.73 8.47
C TYR A 250 -19.79 -1.98 8.63
N GLY A 251 -20.85 -1.87 9.44
CA GLY A 251 -21.86 -2.92 9.63
C GLY A 251 -21.85 -3.51 11.04
N CYS A 252 -22.10 -2.66 12.04
CA CYS A 252 -22.15 -3.03 13.47
C CYS A 252 -23.04 -4.26 13.72
N ASN A 253 -22.52 -5.27 14.41
CA ASN A 253 -23.25 -6.50 14.73
C ASN A 253 -23.78 -6.56 16.17
N SER A 254 -23.80 -5.45 16.92
CA SER A 254 -24.37 -5.41 18.29
C SER A 254 -25.88 -5.66 18.33
N VAL A 255 -26.57 -5.48 17.20
CA VAL A 255 -27.99 -5.83 17.02
C VAL A 255 -28.09 -6.75 15.81
N THR A 256 -28.66 -7.94 15.98
CA THR A 256 -28.77 -8.96 14.93
C THR A 256 -30.24 -9.38 14.69
N PRO A 257 -30.61 -9.77 13.46
CA PRO A 257 -29.81 -9.70 12.22
C PRO A 257 -29.51 -8.24 11.84
N ARG A 258 -28.39 -8.02 11.16
CA ARG A 258 -28.02 -6.67 10.69
C ARG A 258 -28.94 -6.30 9.53
N THR A 259 -29.64 -5.18 9.68
CA THR A 259 -30.59 -4.68 8.67
C THR A 259 -29.96 -3.72 7.67
N PHE A 260 -28.71 -3.27 7.90
CA PHE A 260 -27.90 -2.43 7.02
C PHE A 260 -28.54 -1.10 6.61
N THR A 261 -29.38 -0.52 7.47
CA THR A 261 -30.08 0.75 7.18
C THR A 261 -29.12 1.95 7.00
N GLU A 262 -27.88 1.83 7.48
CA GLU A 262 -26.80 2.79 7.24
C GLU A 262 -26.43 2.93 5.76
N VAL A 263 -26.70 1.92 4.92
CA VAL A 263 -26.46 1.97 3.48
C VAL A 263 -27.29 3.08 2.83
N ALA A 264 -28.56 3.22 3.21
CA ALA A 264 -29.42 4.28 2.71
C ALA A 264 -28.89 5.67 3.08
N ALA A 265 -28.30 5.83 4.27
CA ALA A 265 -27.68 7.08 4.68
C ALA A 265 -26.37 7.34 3.90
N LEU A 266 -25.47 6.36 3.84
CA LEU A 266 -24.14 6.47 3.21
C LEU A 266 -24.20 6.86 1.73
N TYR A 267 -25.14 6.28 0.98
CA TYR A 267 -25.32 6.59 -0.44
C TYR A 267 -26.40 7.66 -0.70
N GLY A 268 -27.01 8.21 0.35
CA GLY A 268 -27.98 9.30 0.27
C GLY A 268 -27.34 10.66 -0.06
N ASP A 269 -28.18 11.66 -0.35
CA ASP A 269 -27.74 12.98 -0.82
C ASP A 269 -26.86 13.77 0.16
N ALA A 270 -26.98 13.49 1.47
CA ALA A 270 -26.16 14.14 2.49
C ALA A 270 -24.72 13.59 2.45
N MET A 271 -24.58 12.27 2.53
CA MET A 271 -23.28 11.62 2.68
C MET A 271 -22.55 11.46 1.36
N SER A 272 -23.22 11.13 0.26
CA SER A 272 -22.58 10.88 -1.05
C SER A 272 -21.86 12.10 -1.67
N LYS A 273 -22.10 13.30 -1.14
CA LYS A 273 -21.35 14.51 -1.49
C LYS A 273 -19.92 14.48 -0.94
N VAL A 274 -19.74 13.89 0.24
CA VAL A 274 -18.50 13.83 1.02
C VAL A 274 -17.84 12.45 0.90
N TRP A 275 -18.59 11.39 1.22
CA TRP A 275 -18.13 10.02 1.26
C TRP A 275 -18.17 9.36 -0.11
N SER A 276 -17.14 8.57 -0.41
CA SER A 276 -17.01 7.80 -1.65
C SER A 276 -17.64 6.41 -1.54
N GLY A 277 -18.54 6.19 -0.59
CA GLY A 277 -19.17 4.89 -0.31
C GLY A 277 -18.47 4.14 0.83
N GLY A 278 -18.50 2.81 0.78
CA GLY A 278 -17.92 1.99 1.85
C GLY A 278 -17.82 0.51 1.57
N ILE A 279 -17.17 -0.19 2.48
CA ILE A 279 -16.88 -1.63 2.44
C ILE A 279 -17.50 -2.29 3.66
N VAL A 280 -18.47 -3.19 3.46
CA VAL A 280 -19.13 -3.89 4.57
C VAL A 280 -18.21 -4.96 5.14
N TYR A 281 -18.14 -5.07 6.47
CA TYR A 281 -17.38 -6.09 7.18
C TYR A 281 -18.34 -7.21 7.64
N GLU A 282 -18.23 -8.46 7.18
CA GLU A 282 -17.33 -8.99 6.16
C GLU A 282 -17.98 -10.12 5.34
N TYR A 283 -17.31 -10.59 4.28
CA TYR A 283 -17.88 -11.62 3.40
C TYR A 283 -18.03 -12.97 4.12
N PHE A 284 -16.94 -13.47 4.72
CA PHE A 284 -16.91 -14.79 5.33
C PHE A 284 -17.36 -14.77 6.79
N GLN A 285 -18.20 -15.72 7.18
CA GLN A 285 -18.55 -15.95 8.57
C GLN A 285 -17.38 -16.59 9.31
N ASP A 286 -16.93 -15.91 10.38
CA ASP A 286 -15.99 -16.42 11.36
C ASP A 286 -16.62 -16.34 12.78
N THR A 287 -15.83 -16.64 13.81
CA THR A 287 -16.17 -16.60 15.23
C THR A 287 -16.55 -15.21 15.75
N ASN A 288 -16.36 -14.16 14.94
CA ASN A 288 -16.70 -12.77 15.23
C ASN A 288 -18.15 -12.38 14.86
N ASP A 289 -18.89 -13.27 14.19
CA ASP A 289 -20.29 -13.07 13.79
C ASP A 289 -20.54 -11.86 12.86
N TYR A 290 -19.64 -11.63 11.90
CA TYR A 290 -19.76 -10.57 10.89
C TYR A 290 -20.04 -11.05 9.45
N GLY A 291 -20.11 -12.36 9.21
CA GLY A 291 -20.16 -12.90 7.85
C GLY A 291 -21.47 -12.71 7.10
N LEU A 292 -21.38 -12.47 5.80
CA LEU A 292 -22.51 -12.55 4.87
C LEU A 292 -22.71 -13.97 4.31
N VAL A 293 -21.66 -14.78 4.23
CA VAL A 293 -21.75 -16.17 3.77
C VAL A 293 -20.96 -17.10 4.69
N SER A 294 -21.36 -18.36 4.78
CA SER A 294 -20.59 -19.42 5.43
C SER A 294 -20.05 -20.40 4.38
N VAL A 295 -18.76 -20.74 4.49
CA VAL A 295 -18.11 -21.67 3.55
C VAL A 295 -18.51 -23.10 3.86
N ILE A 296 -19.09 -23.79 2.88
CA ILE A 296 -19.41 -25.22 2.96
C ILE A 296 -18.20 -26.03 2.51
N ASP A 297 -17.68 -25.72 1.32
CA ASP A 297 -16.49 -26.35 0.73
C ASP A 297 -15.76 -25.40 -0.26
N SER A 298 -14.79 -25.91 -1.01
CA SER A 298 -14.01 -25.10 -1.96
C SER A 298 -14.84 -24.53 -3.12
N THR A 299 -16.00 -25.11 -3.41
CA THR A 299 -16.87 -24.79 -4.55
C THR A 299 -18.26 -24.29 -4.16
N SER A 300 -18.61 -24.30 -2.86
CA SER A 300 -19.94 -23.86 -2.40
C SER A 300 -19.92 -23.08 -1.08
N VAL A 301 -20.85 -22.13 -0.97
CA VAL A 301 -21.15 -21.34 0.23
C VAL A 301 -22.65 -21.36 0.51
N SER A 302 -23.05 -21.14 1.76
CA SER A 302 -24.43 -20.81 2.14
C SER A 302 -24.53 -19.34 2.52
N THR A 303 -25.55 -18.64 2.03
CA THR A 303 -25.84 -17.26 2.43
C THR A 303 -26.35 -17.21 3.88
N MET A 304 -25.84 -16.27 4.66
CA MET A 304 -26.35 -15.95 6.01
C MET A 304 -27.59 -15.06 5.91
N THR A 305 -28.32 -14.90 7.02
CA THR A 305 -29.48 -13.98 7.09
C THR A 305 -29.11 -12.56 6.66
N ASP A 306 -27.95 -12.07 7.11
CA ASP A 306 -27.42 -10.74 6.82
C ASP A 306 -27.19 -10.50 5.32
N PHE A 307 -26.88 -11.55 4.53
CA PHE A 307 -26.75 -11.44 3.07
C PHE A 307 -28.01 -10.86 2.43
N SER A 308 -29.17 -11.36 2.84
CA SER A 308 -30.46 -10.95 2.26
C SER A 308 -30.82 -9.51 2.62
N TYR A 309 -30.53 -9.09 3.85
CA TYR A 309 -30.72 -7.70 4.27
C TYR A 309 -29.76 -6.77 3.54
N TYR A 310 -28.47 -7.12 3.50
CA TYR A 310 -27.46 -6.30 2.81
C TYR A 310 -27.76 -6.18 1.32
N SER A 311 -28.02 -7.29 0.63
CA SER A 311 -28.36 -7.33 -0.81
C SER A 311 -29.55 -6.42 -1.12
N LYS A 312 -30.58 -6.42 -0.25
CA LYS A 312 -31.75 -5.55 -0.41
C LYS A 312 -31.39 -4.07 -0.25
N GLU A 313 -30.65 -3.69 0.80
CA GLU A 313 -30.28 -2.29 1.04
C GLU A 313 -29.32 -1.77 -0.04
N ILE A 314 -28.28 -2.53 -0.38
CA ILE A 314 -27.27 -2.11 -1.38
C ILE A 314 -27.85 -2.06 -2.80
N ALA A 315 -28.93 -2.79 -3.09
CA ALA A 315 -29.68 -2.63 -4.35
C ALA A 315 -30.23 -1.21 -4.54
N SER A 316 -30.54 -0.49 -3.45
CA SER A 316 -31.02 0.89 -3.49
C SER A 316 -29.91 1.94 -3.58
N ALA A 317 -28.64 1.56 -3.42
CA ALA A 317 -27.51 2.48 -3.47
C ALA A 317 -27.28 3.03 -4.90
N THR A 318 -27.86 4.19 -5.18
CA THR A 318 -27.75 4.91 -6.46
C THR A 318 -27.40 6.39 -6.23
N PRO A 319 -26.20 6.69 -5.69
CA PRO A 319 -25.78 8.07 -5.44
C PRO A 319 -25.66 8.86 -6.75
N SER A 320 -25.90 10.17 -6.69
CA SER A 320 -25.71 11.06 -7.83
C SER A 320 -24.23 11.12 -8.22
N SER A 321 -23.93 10.92 -9.50
CA SER A 321 -22.55 10.92 -10.02
C SER A 321 -22.10 12.33 -10.42
N THR A 322 -20.85 12.67 -10.09
CA THR A 322 -20.16 13.84 -10.62
C THR A 322 -19.35 13.45 -11.86
N ASN A 323 -19.32 14.28 -12.91
CA ASN A 323 -18.46 14.04 -14.06
C ASN A 323 -17.05 14.65 -13.85
N LYS A 324 -15.99 13.86 -14.02
CA LYS A 324 -14.57 14.22 -13.81
C LYS A 324 -14.15 15.48 -14.56
N ALA A 325 -14.59 15.64 -15.81
CA ALA A 325 -14.23 16.79 -16.63
C ALA A 325 -14.83 18.11 -16.10
N SER A 326 -16.05 18.05 -15.55
CA SER A 326 -16.72 19.19 -14.91
C SER A 326 -16.31 19.42 -13.45
N TYR A 327 -15.72 18.41 -12.81
CA TYR A 327 -15.33 18.47 -11.40
C TYR A 327 -14.08 19.33 -11.21
N THR A 328 -14.23 20.43 -10.47
CA THR A 328 -13.12 21.27 -9.99
C THR A 328 -12.96 21.04 -8.49
N PRO A 329 -11.86 20.43 -8.03
CA PRO A 329 -11.61 20.24 -6.60
C PRO A 329 -11.61 21.58 -5.86
N THR A 330 -12.49 21.72 -4.86
CA THR A 330 -12.53 22.87 -3.95
C THR A 330 -11.82 22.58 -2.64
N ASN A 331 -11.76 21.32 -2.24
CA ASN A 331 -11.09 20.85 -1.04
C ASN A 331 -9.65 20.49 -1.41
N THR A 332 -8.78 21.50 -1.53
CA THR A 332 -7.36 21.29 -1.89
C THR A 332 -6.41 21.60 -0.75
N ALA A 333 -6.90 22.22 0.33
CA ALA A 333 -6.08 22.53 1.49
C ALA A 333 -5.82 21.26 2.30
N LEU A 334 -4.54 20.95 2.46
CA LEU A 334 -4.09 19.95 3.44
C LEU A 334 -4.43 20.40 4.85
N ARG A 335 -4.62 19.44 5.74
CA ARG A 335 -4.86 19.71 7.17
C ARG A 335 -3.62 20.30 7.83
N SER A 336 -3.82 21.06 8.90
CA SER A 336 -2.73 21.46 9.78
C SER A 336 -2.31 20.27 10.62
N CYS A 337 -1.01 20.05 10.82
CA CYS A 337 -0.58 18.98 11.71
C CYS A 337 -1.03 19.29 13.15
N PRO A 338 -1.54 18.30 13.91
CA PRO A 338 -1.86 18.49 15.31
C PRO A 338 -0.63 18.92 16.11
N THR A 339 -0.87 19.72 17.15
CA THR A 339 0.18 20.10 18.10
C THR A 339 0.39 18.97 19.11
N GLU A 340 1.64 18.63 19.39
CA GLU A 340 1.94 17.57 20.35
C GLU A 340 1.48 17.98 21.76
N GLY A 341 0.81 17.07 22.48
CA GLY A 341 0.11 17.36 23.73
C GLY A 341 -0.23 16.12 24.52
N SER A 342 -1.26 16.19 25.37
CA SER A 342 -1.72 15.04 26.16
C SER A 342 -2.39 13.97 25.30
N SER A 343 -3.19 14.36 24.30
CA SER A 343 -3.94 13.48 23.39
C SER A 343 -3.16 13.02 22.16
N TRP A 344 -2.19 13.81 21.70
CA TRP A 344 -1.43 13.53 20.48
C TRP A 344 0.07 13.59 20.72
N LYS A 345 0.79 12.50 20.44
CA LYS A 345 2.24 12.41 20.71
C LYS A 345 3.11 12.43 19.45
N ALA A 346 2.55 12.19 18.26
CA ALA A 346 3.35 12.06 17.05
C ALA A 346 3.95 13.40 16.57
N LYS A 347 5.27 13.43 16.47
CA LYS A 347 6.02 14.49 15.80
C LYS A 347 5.76 14.42 14.30
N ALA A 348 5.36 15.53 13.69
CA ALA A 348 5.07 15.54 12.25
C ALA A 348 6.34 15.51 11.38
N SER A 349 7.44 16.15 11.83
CA SER A 349 8.69 16.23 11.08
C SER A 349 9.90 16.32 12.03
N PRO A 350 11.05 15.71 11.66
CA PRO A 350 11.23 14.85 10.49
C PRO A 350 10.48 13.51 10.64
N LEU A 351 10.33 12.77 9.54
CA LEU A 351 9.85 11.39 9.52
C LEU A 351 11.05 10.42 9.54
N PRO A 352 10.84 9.14 9.92
CA PRO A 352 11.88 8.11 9.80
C PRO A 352 12.55 8.06 8.42
N PRO A 353 13.84 7.69 8.34
CA PRO A 353 14.54 7.56 7.07
C PRO A 353 13.89 6.48 6.19
N THR A 354 14.00 6.62 4.88
CA THR A 354 13.61 5.57 3.94
C THR A 354 14.56 4.37 4.14
N PRO A 355 14.04 3.14 4.28
CA PRO A 355 14.87 1.94 4.35
C PRO A 355 15.77 1.78 3.11
N ASP A 356 17.06 1.58 3.35
CA ASP A 356 18.11 1.53 2.33
C ASP A 356 19.01 0.32 2.61
N ALA A 357 18.80 -0.75 1.83
CA ALA A 357 19.50 -2.01 2.02
C ALA A 357 21.01 -1.85 1.79
N ASP A 358 21.40 -1.03 0.80
CA ASP A 358 22.79 -0.80 0.46
C ASP A 358 23.51 -0.11 1.62
N LEU A 359 22.92 0.94 2.22
CA LEU A 359 23.52 1.60 3.38
C LEU A 359 23.70 0.64 4.57
N CYS A 360 22.71 -0.21 4.84
CA CYS A 360 22.81 -1.19 5.92
C CYS A 360 23.93 -2.21 5.67
N GLU A 361 24.08 -2.71 4.44
CA GLU A 361 25.17 -3.62 4.08
C GLU A 361 26.52 -2.91 4.11
N CYS A 362 26.64 -1.68 3.61
CA CYS A 362 27.86 -0.87 3.71
C CYS A 362 28.33 -0.73 5.16
N MET A 363 27.39 -0.47 6.09
CA MET A 363 27.68 -0.36 7.52
C MET A 363 28.16 -1.70 8.10
N VAL A 364 27.49 -2.80 7.77
CA VAL A 364 27.90 -4.14 8.23
C VAL A 364 29.27 -4.50 7.67
N ASP A 365 29.56 -4.23 6.41
CA ASP A 365 30.83 -4.56 5.77
C ASP A 365 32.02 -3.79 6.32
N ALA A 366 31.80 -2.52 6.69
CA ALA A 366 32.81 -1.71 7.35
C ALA A 366 33.06 -2.10 8.82
N ALA A 367 32.17 -2.87 9.44
CA ALA A 367 32.31 -3.28 10.83
C ALA A 367 33.45 -4.28 11.02
N THR A 368 34.27 -4.04 12.04
CA THR A 368 35.32 -4.96 12.51
C THR A 368 34.83 -5.99 13.52
N CYS A 369 33.70 -5.70 14.18
CA CYS A 369 33.00 -6.64 15.05
C CYS A 369 31.65 -7.01 14.41
N THR A 370 31.35 -8.30 14.30
CA THR A 370 30.11 -8.79 13.70
C THR A 370 29.50 -9.90 14.55
N VAL A 371 28.21 -10.17 14.38
CA VAL A 371 27.52 -11.30 15.02
C VAL A 371 27.66 -12.57 14.19
N LYS A 372 27.51 -13.72 14.85
CA LYS A 372 27.44 -15.02 14.16
C LYS A 372 26.20 -15.13 13.27
N SER A 373 26.32 -15.90 12.19
CA SER A 373 25.19 -16.16 11.30
C SER A 373 24.06 -16.93 12.00
N SER A 374 24.40 -17.85 12.91
CA SER A 374 23.50 -18.71 13.67
C SER A 374 22.89 -18.09 14.93
N LEU A 375 22.95 -16.76 15.09
CA LEU A 375 22.38 -16.10 16.27
C LEU A 375 20.85 -16.03 16.13
N ASP A 376 20.13 -16.53 17.13
CA ASP A 376 18.68 -16.57 17.15
C ASP A 376 18.08 -15.18 17.44
N SER A 377 16.80 -14.97 17.09
CA SER A 377 16.12 -13.67 17.25
C SER A 377 16.07 -13.18 18.69
N ASP A 378 15.87 -14.10 19.63
CA ASP A 378 15.72 -13.78 21.05
C ASP A 378 17.06 -13.28 21.62
N ASP A 379 18.16 -13.95 21.25
CA ASP A 379 19.52 -13.54 21.61
C ASP A 379 19.85 -12.15 21.06
N ILE A 380 19.39 -11.81 19.85
CA ILE A 380 19.59 -10.48 19.27
C ILE A 380 18.99 -9.40 20.17
N GLY A 381 17.77 -9.61 20.68
CA GLY A 381 17.09 -8.68 21.58
C GLY A 381 17.83 -8.50 22.91
N ASP A 382 18.23 -9.61 23.53
CA ASP A 382 18.96 -9.60 24.82
C ASP A 382 20.33 -8.93 24.71
N LEU A 383 21.08 -9.23 23.65
CA LEU A 383 22.36 -8.60 23.35
C LEU A 383 22.20 -7.10 23.08
N MET A 384 21.18 -6.72 22.29
CA MET A 384 20.87 -5.32 22.00
C MET A 384 20.56 -4.56 23.29
N GLY A 385 19.68 -5.10 24.15
CA GLY A 385 19.35 -4.49 25.43
C GLY A 385 20.56 -4.30 26.34
N THR A 386 21.44 -5.32 26.38
CA THR A 386 22.67 -5.29 27.18
C THR A 386 23.63 -4.20 26.70
N VAL A 387 23.96 -4.17 25.40
CA VAL A 387 24.92 -3.18 24.87
C VAL A 387 24.35 -1.76 24.95
N CYS A 388 23.07 -1.56 24.68
CA CYS A 388 22.42 -0.25 24.78
C CYS A 388 22.23 0.22 26.22
N GLY A 389 22.33 -0.67 27.22
CA GLY A 389 22.45 -0.31 28.63
C GLY A 389 23.83 0.22 29.02
N MET A 390 24.87 -0.09 28.22
CA MET A 390 26.26 0.32 28.49
C MET A 390 26.71 1.54 27.68
N MET A 391 26.06 1.82 26.55
CA MET A 391 26.42 2.92 25.65
C MET A 391 25.22 3.50 24.91
N SER A 392 25.41 4.61 24.19
CA SER A 392 24.34 5.20 23.38
C SER A 392 24.05 4.35 22.14
N CYS A 393 22.77 4.05 21.91
CA CYS A 393 22.28 3.41 20.69
C CYS A 393 21.51 4.36 19.76
N SER A 394 21.74 5.67 19.89
CA SER A 394 21.02 6.70 19.12
C SER A 394 21.13 6.56 17.60
N GLY A 395 22.14 5.86 17.08
CA GLY A 395 22.30 5.58 15.65
C GLY A 395 21.32 4.54 15.08
N ILE A 396 20.68 3.74 15.92
CA ILE A 396 19.72 2.69 15.54
C ILE A 396 18.32 2.89 16.13
N THR A 397 18.14 3.80 17.10
CA THR A 397 16.83 4.03 17.71
C THR A 397 16.00 5.04 16.92
N GLY A 398 14.68 4.86 16.95
CA GLY A 398 13.70 5.82 16.45
C GLY A 398 12.76 6.25 17.57
N ASN A 399 12.34 7.51 17.56
CA ASN A 399 11.37 8.02 18.52
C ASN A 399 10.37 8.96 17.83
N GLY A 400 9.15 8.44 17.66
CA GLY A 400 8.05 9.15 17.01
C GLY A 400 7.56 10.39 17.75
N THR A 401 7.82 10.51 19.06
CA THR A 401 7.41 11.69 19.85
C THR A 401 8.37 12.87 19.74
N THR A 402 9.65 12.59 19.54
CA THR A 402 10.70 13.61 19.44
C THR A 402 11.13 13.88 18.00
N GLY A 403 10.76 13.02 17.05
CA GLY A 403 11.21 13.10 15.67
C GLY A 403 12.70 12.82 15.52
N LYS A 404 13.27 12.00 16.41
CA LYS A 404 14.68 11.61 16.37
C LYS A 404 14.79 10.18 15.88
N TYR A 405 15.48 9.99 14.77
CA TYR A 405 15.70 8.68 14.16
C TYR A 405 17.17 8.55 13.80
N GLY A 406 17.82 7.48 14.27
CA GLY A 406 19.16 7.13 13.84
C GLY A 406 19.17 6.74 12.37
N ALA A 407 20.27 7.02 11.67
CA ALA A 407 20.48 6.71 10.26
C ALA A 407 20.32 5.21 9.96
N TYR A 408 20.63 4.35 10.92
CA TYR A 408 20.54 2.89 10.80
C TYR A 408 19.29 2.30 11.47
N SER A 409 18.37 3.14 11.97
CA SER A 409 17.10 2.68 12.57
C SER A 409 16.18 1.93 11.60
N MET A 410 16.43 2.09 10.31
CA MET A 410 15.73 1.39 9.24
C MET A 410 16.34 0.03 8.86
N CYS A 411 17.54 -0.29 9.35
CA CYS A 411 18.16 -1.60 9.12
C CYS A 411 17.43 -2.69 9.90
N ASN A 412 17.62 -3.95 9.53
CA ASN A 412 17.06 -5.06 10.32
C ASN A 412 17.80 -5.20 11.67
N SER A 413 17.15 -5.82 12.67
CA SER A 413 17.67 -5.91 14.04
C SER A 413 19.07 -6.54 14.13
N LYS A 414 19.39 -7.49 13.25
CA LYS A 414 20.72 -8.12 13.20
C LYS A 414 21.80 -7.14 12.73
N GLN A 415 21.53 -6.39 11.67
CA GLN A 415 22.42 -5.33 11.18
C GLN A 415 22.56 -4.22 12.22
N GLN A 416 21.46 -3.80 12.87
CA GLN A 416 21.52 -2.85 13.97
C GLN A 416 22.42 -3.34 15.12
N LEU A 417 22.35 -4.64 15.44
CA LEU A 417 23.19 -5.23 16.48
C LEU A 417 24.68 -5.17 16.08
N VAL A 418 25.00 -5.51 14.82
CA VAL A 418 26.36 -5.37 14.30
C VAL A 418 26.89 -3.94 14.48
N PHE A 419 26.08 -2.92 14.16
CA PHE A 419 26.46 -1.52 14.34
C PHE A 419 26.86 -1.23 15.79
N VAL A 420 25.98 -1.52 16.75
CA VAL A 420 26.22 -1.16 18.16
C VAL A 420 27.33 -2.00 18.81
N LEU A 421 27.47 -3.28 18.44
CA LEU A 421 28.59 -4.10 18.92
C LEU A 421 29.92 -3.60 18.36
N ASN A 422 29.93 -3.13 17.11
CA ASN A 422 31.11 -2.52 16.52
C ASN A 422 31.45 -1.17 17.18
N GLU A 423 30.48 -0.30 17.44
CA GLU A 423 30.72 0.93 18.20
C GLU A 423 31.26 0.65 19.60
N TYR A 424 30.69 -0.33 20.31
CA TYR A 424 31.23 -0.79 21.58
C TYR A 424 32.67 -1.27 21.44
N TYR A 425 32.94 -2.15 20.46
CA TYR A 425 34.27 -2.68 20.21
C TYR A 425 35.29 -1.57 19.92
N GLN A 426 34.94 -0.56 19.12
CA GLN A 426 35.82 0.57 18.83
C GLN A 426 36.09 1.43 20.08
N SER A 427 35.08 1.63 20.93
CA SER A 427 35.23 2.34 22.20
C SER A 427 36.18 1.61 23.15
N GLN A 428 36.04 0.28 23.28
CA GLN A 428 36.92 -0.55 24.11
C GLN A 428 38.32 -0.64 23.53
N SER A 429 38.43 -0.69 22.20
CA SER A 429 39.71 -0.71 21.50
C SER A 429 40.51 0.56 21.79
N SER A 430 39.84 1.71 21.73
CA SER A 430 40.43 3.01 22.06
C SER A 430 40.85 3.13 23.53
N ALA A 431 40.21 2.37 24.42
CA ALA A 431 40.55 2.28 25.84
C ALA A 431 41.61 1.21 26.18
N GLY A 432 42.12 0.47 25.19
CA GLY A 432 43.11 -0.60 25.38
C GLY A 432 42.52 -1.96 25.80
N ASN A 433 41.21 -2.14 25.75
CA ASN A 433 40.48 -3.34 26.19
C ASN A 433 40.05 -4.25 25.02
N THR A 434 40.90 -4.44 24.01
CA THR A 434 40.53 -5.11 22.73
C THR A 434 40.28 -6.61 22.81
N ALA A 435 41.02 -7.34 23.65
CA ALA A 435 41.22 -8.79 23.50
C ALA A 435 39.93 -9.64 23.53
N SER A 436 38.88 -9.16 24.21
CA SER A 436 37.60 -9.87 24.34
C SER A 436 36.37 -9.01 24.06
N ALA A 437 36.53 -7.74 23.69
CA ALA A 437 35.44 -6.77 23.57
C ALA A 437 34.42 -7.10 22.46
N CYS A 438 34.80 -7.91 21.47
CA CYS A 438 33.88 -8.38 20.41
C CYS A 438 33.32 -9.79 20.67
N SER A 439 33.72 -10.49 21.75
CA SER A 439 33.31 -11.89 21.94
C SER A 439 31.82 -12.03 22.29
N TRP A 440 31.31 -11.20 23.21
CA TRP A 440 29.91 -11.23 23.66
C TRP A 440 29.38 -12.63 23.99
N GLY A 441 30.08 -13.34 24.89
CA GLY A 441 29.74 -14.72 25.25
C GLY A 441 29.94 -15.73 24.11
N GLY A 442 30.65 -15.35 23.06
CA GLY A 442 30.80 -16.11 21.83
C GLY A 442 29.74 -15.82 20.77
N SER A 443 28.81 -14.89 20.99
CA SER A 443 27.78 -14.52 20.01
C SER A 443 28.29 -13.62 18.89
N ALA A 444 29.44 -12.96 19.10
CA ALA A 444 30.08 -12.10 18.12
C ALA A 444 31.56 -12.47 17.92
N THR A 445 32.12 -12.00 16.81
CA THR A 445 33.50 -12.27 16.39
C THR A 445 34.04 -11.12 15.55
N THR A 446 35.37 -10.99 15.52
CA THR A 446 36.01 -9.98 14.68
C THR A 446 36.07 -10.44 13.22
N LYS A 447 35.97 -9.48 12.30
CA LYS A 447 36.19 -9.70 10.87
C LYS A 447 37.10 -8.61 10.31
N SER A 448 37.64 -8.85 9.11
CA SER A 448 38.33 -7.81 8.35
C SER A 448 37.29 -6.82 7.83
N ALA A 449 37.49 -5.54 8.11
CA ALA A 449 36.62 -4.48 7.60
C ALA A 449 36.89 -4.21 6.11
N THR A 450 35.82 -4.02 5.36
CA THR A 450 35.88 -3.53 3.99
C THR A 450 35.81 -2.00 4.01
N SER A 451 36.79 -1.34 3.38
CA SER A 451 36.75 0.13 3.27
C SER A 451 35.59 0.56 2.38
N ALA A 452 34.74 1.45 2.88
CA ALA A 452 33.64 2.00 2.10
C ALA A 452 34.17 2.80 0.90
N THR A 453 33.63 2.52 -0.29
CA THR A 453 33.94 3.24 -1.54
C THR A 453 32.66 3.70 -2.23
N GLY A 454 32.78 4.57 -3.25
CA GLY A 454 31.63 5.03 -4.04
C GLY A 454 30.47 5.55 -3.18
N THR A 455 29.26 5.06 -3.46
CA THR A 455 28.02 5.40 -2.76
C THR A 455 28.08 5.07 -1.26
N CYS A 456 28.63 3.91 -0.88
CA CYS A 456 28.79 3.54 0.53
C CYS A 456 29.55 4.63 1.31
N LYS A 457 30.67 5.13 0.76
CA LYS A 457 31.47 6.17 1.41
C LYS A 457 30.66 7.44 1.62
N THR A 458 29.86 7.84 0.63
CA THR A 458 29.01 9.04 0.71
C THR A 458 27.92 8.88 1.76
N LEU A 459 27.13 7.81 1.70
CA LEU A 459 26.00 7.60 2.61
C LEU A 459 26.46 7.40 4.05
N MET A 460 27.50 6.60 4.28
CA MET A 460 28.05 6.42 5.62
C MET A 460 28.68 7.70 6.18
N SER A 461 29.27 8.55 5.33
CA SER A 461 29.74 9.87 5.76
C SER A 461 28.61 10.80 6.18
N GLN A 462 27.43 10.70 5.56
CA GLN A 462 26.24 11.45 5.96
C GLN A 462 25.66 10.92 7.28
N ALA A 463 25.60 9.60 7.43
CA ALA A 463 25.17 8.95 8.68
C ALA A 463 26.08 9.33 9.86
N GLY A 464 27.38 9.50 9.59
CA GLY A 464 28.40 9.77 10.60
C GLY A 464 28.73 8.53 11.43
N THR A 465 29.80 8.60 12.22
CA THR A 465 30.28 7.46 13.02
C THR A 465 29.24 7.00 14.04
N ALA A 466 28.60 7.95 14.74
CA ALA A 466 27.54 7.66 15.70
C ALA A 466 26.21 7.24 15.04
N GLY A 467 26.10 7.29 13.70
CA GLY A 467 24.88 6.97 12.98
C GLY A 467 23.72 7.93 13.23
N THR A 468 23.95 9.15 13.70
CA THR A 468 22.91 10.13 14.06
C THR A 468 22.69 11.22 13.01
N GLY A 469 23.44 11.16 11.90
CA GLY A 469 23.29 12.08 10.79
C GLY A 469 22.07 11.78 9.92
N ILE A 470 21.70 12.75 9.09
CA ILE A 470 20.57 12.63 8.16
C ILE A 470 21.13 12.19 6.80
N VAL A 471 20.71 11.03 6.33
CA VAL A 471 21.09 10.49 5.03
C VAL A 471 20.06 10.95 4.00
N SER A 472 20.51 11.65 2.96
CA SER A 472 19.68 11.97 1.81
C SER A 472 19.71 10.74 0.90
N SER A 473 18.65 9.91 0.91
CA SER A 473 18.59 8.73 0.07
C SER A 473 18.81 9.10 -1.41
N THR A 474 19.75 8.41 -2.05
CA THR A 474 19.81 8.38 -3.52
C THR A 474 19.05 7.11 -3.88
N ALA A 475 17.84 7.23 -4.43
CA ALA A 475 17.07 6.08 -4.86
C ALA A 475 17.90 5.25 -5.86
N THR A 476 18.51 4.17 -5.41
CA THR A 476 19.15 3.19 -6.28
C THR A 476 18.19 2.01 -6.32
N ALA A 477 17.38 1.97 -7.37
CA ALA A 477 16.61 0.77 -7.69
C ALA A 477 17.61 -0.38 -7.91
N GLY A 478 17.51 -1.43 -7.11
CA GLY A 478 18.25 -2.67 -7.35
C GLY A 478 17.93 -3.19 -8.75
N SER A 479 18.89 -3.12 -9.66
CA SER A 479 18.81 -3.76 -10.97
C SER A 479 19.65 -5.03 -10.94
N SER A 480 19.01 -6.16 -10.65
CA SER A 480 19.49 -7.47 -11.04
C SER A 480 19.14 -7.68 -12.52
N GLY A 481 19.96 -7.12 -13.41
CA GLY A 481 19.81 -7.23 -14.86
C GLY A 481 21.12 -7.65 -15.52
N SER A 482 21.12 -8.85 -16.08
CA SER A 482 22.25 -9.47 -16.77
C SER A 482 22.85 -8.60 -17.88
N THR A 483 24.17 -8.69 -17.99
CA THR A 483 25.04 -7.96 -18.91
C THR A 483 24.66 -8.24 -20.37
N ALA A 484 24.26 -7.21 -21.11
CA ALA A 484 24.30 -7.21 -22.57
C ALA A 484 24.85 -5.85 -23.06
N SER A 485 26.08 -5.91 -23.55
CA SER A 485 26.87 -4.80 -24.04
C SER A 485 26.22 -4.15 -25.27
N SER A 486 26.03 -2.83 -25.27
CA SER A 486 26.13 -2.05 -26.50
C SER A 486 26.54 -0.61 -26.21
N THR A 487 27.43 -0.15 -27.07
CA THR A 487 28.26 1.04 -26.99
C THR A 487 27.45 2.32 -27.09
N SER A 488 27.78 3.29 -26.24
CA SER A 488 27.19 4.63 -26.27
C SER A 488 27.74 5.48 -27.42
N SER A 489 26.86 6.24 -28.06
CA SER A 489 27.24 7.50 -28.71
C SER A 489 26.16 8.56 -28.45
N SER A 490 26.58 9.62 -27.78
CA SER A 490 25.85 10.84 -27.42
C SER A 490 25.34 11.63 -28.64
N SER A 491 24.13 12.21 -28.56
CA SER A 491 23.89 13.64 -28.87
C SER A 491 22.40 14.02 -28.78
N THR A 492 22.12 15.03 -27.96
CA THR A 492 21.18 16.16 -28.14
C THR A 492 19.90 16.01 -28.97
N SER A 493 18.79 16.30 -28.29
CA SER A 493 17.44 16.54 -28.78
C SER A 493 17.34 17.60 -29.88
N GLY A 494 16.86 17.19 -31.06
CA GLY A 494 16.37 18.03 -32.14
C GLY A 494 15.39 17.23 -33.00
N ALA A 495 14.18 17.77 -33.21
CA ALA A 495 13.09 17.11 -33.93
C ALA A 495 13.53 16.61 -35.31
N LYS A 496 13.24 15.33 -35.63
CA LYS A 496 13.43 14.78 -36.97
C LYS A 496 12.09 14.58 -37.68
N ALA A 497 12.00 15.20 -38.86
CA ALA A 497 10.96 14.93 -39.85
C ALA A 497 11.04 13.47 -40.31
N VAL A 498 9.88 12.81 -40.38
CA VAL A 498 9.74 11.45 -40.88
C VAL A 498 9.78 11.48 -42.41
N ASN A 499 10.84 10.93 -43.01
CA ASN A 499 10.89 10.68 -44.44
C ASN A 499 10.21 9.33 -44.73
N VAL A 500 8.99 9.37 -45.26
CA VAL A 500 8.29 8.19 -45.76
C VAL A 500 8.81 7.90 -47.17
N GLY A 501 9.43 6.74 -47.36
CA GLY A 501 9.94 6.35 -48.68
C GLY A 501 8.80 6.06 -49.65
N TYR A 502 9.04 6.27 -50.96
CA TYR A 502 8.05 6.01 -52.02
C TYR A 502 7.43 4.60 -51.98
N PHE A 503 8.17 3.61 -51.49
CA PHE A 503 7.68 2.25 -51.31
C PHE A 503 6.60 2.16 -50.21
N GLN A 504 6.80 2.83 -49.07
CA GLN A 504 5.80 2.86 -47.99
C GLN A 504 4.55 3.63 -48.42
N LEU A 505 4.71 4.73 -49.18
CA LEU A 505 3.57 5.46 -49.74
C LEU A 505 2.76 4.60 -50.72
N ALA A 506 3.45 3.79 -51.56
CA ALA A 506 2.79 2.87 -52.49
C ALA A 506 2.05 1.73 -51.76
N VAL A 507 2.62 1.21 -50.66
CA VAL A 507 1.95 0.20 -49.83
C VAL A 507 0.71 0.79 -49.15
N TYR A 508 0.80 1.99 -48.58
CA TYR A 508 -0.37 2.65 -47.97
C TYR A 508 -1.47 2.95 -48.99
N ALA A 509 -1.11 3.40 -50.20
CA ALA A 509 -2.07 3.62 -51.27
C ALA A 509 -2.74 2.31 -51.73
N ALA A 510 -1.98 1.23 -51.86
CA ALA A 510 -2.52 -0.08 -52.22
C ALA A 510 -3.49 -0.61 -51.15
N VAL A 511 -3.13 -0.48 -49.86
CA VAL A 511 -4.00 -0.87 -48.75
C VAL A 511 -5.28 -0.02 -48.71
N ALA A 512 -5.18 1.29 -48.92
CA ALA A 512 -6.35 2.18 -48.95
C ALA A 512 -7.30 1.84 -50.11
N VAL A 513 -6.78 1.50 -51.29
CA VAL A 513 -7.60 1.09 -52.45
C VAL A 513 -8.28 -0.25 -52.18
N VAL A 514 -7.56 -1.23 -51.63
CA VAL A 514 -8.15 -2.55 -51.30
C VAL A 514 -9.24 -2.42 -50.24
N SER A 515 -9.01 -1.62 -49.19
CA SER A 515 -10.00 -1.34 -48.16
C SER A 515 -11.22 -0.58 -48.70
N GLY A 516 -11.02 0.35 -49.63
CA GLY A 516 -12.10 1.06 -50.31
C GLY A 516 -12.97 0.15 -51.18
N PHE A 517 -12.36 -0.78 -51.92
CA PHE A 517 -13.11 -1.78 -52.71
C PHE A 517 -13.83 -2.80 -51.84
N ALA A 518 -13.26 -3.19 -50.70
CA ALA A 518 -13.91 -4.10 -49.74
C ALA A 518 -15.16 -3.48 -49.11
N MET A 519 -15.16 -2.17 -48.84
CA MET A 519 -16.34 -1.46 -48.33
C MET A 519 -17.44 -1.24 -49.38
N ILE A 520 -17.13 -1.32 -50.68
CA ILE A 520 -18.12 -1.23 -51.77
C ILE A 520 -18.77 -2.58 -52.07
N MET A 521 -18.17 -3.69 -51.61
CA MET A 521 -18.69 -5.06 -51.80
C MET A 521 -19.38 -5.65 -50.55
N LEU A 522 -19.63 -4.83 -49.52
CA LEU A 522 -20.40 -5.19 -48.32
C LEU A 522 -21.80 -4.58 -48.35
#